data_AF-A0A4Y7S1Q1-F1
#
_entry.id   AF-A0A4Y7S1Q1-F1
#
_cell.length_a   1.000
_cell.length_b   1.000
_cell.length_c   1.000
_cell.angle_alpha   90.00
_cell.angle_beta   90.00
_cell.angle_gamma   90.00
#
_symmetry.space_group_name_H-M   'P 1'
#
loop_
_entity.id
_entity.type
_entity.pdbx_description
1 polymer ?
#
loop_
_entity_poly.entity_id
_entity_poly.type
_entity_poly.pdbx_seq_one_letter_code
_entity_poly.pdbx_strand_id
1 'polypeptide(L)'
;MRSFIIGLVIAISGLVVSLFLDNPNMVVNGLLMVGVVPMVLAAIFSGALVSGDRVRANYSDEQDFRQRMRWSTNLFLFGIPNLLASLAIYSING
;
A
#
# COMPACT_ATOMS: atom_id res chain seq x y z
N MET A 1 -8.21 -5.84 8.39
CA MET A 1 -7.15 -6.65 9.05
C MET A 1 -6.56 -7.71 8.14
N ARG A 2 -7.34 -8.56 7.46
CA ARG A 2 -6.79 -9.59 6.54
C ARG A 2 -5.80 -9.03 5.51
N SER A 3 -6.13 -7.91 4.87
CA SER A 3 -5.25 -7.24 3.90
C SER A 3 -3.92 -6.78 4.50
N PHE A 4 -3.92 -6.31 5.76
CA PHE A 4 -2.69 -5.96 6.47
C PHE A 4 -1.82 -7.19 6.71
N ILE A 5 -2.41 -8.31 7.16
CA ILE A 5 -1.69 -9.56 7.39
C ILE A 5 -1.08 -10.08 6.09
N ILE A 6 -1.82 -10.05 4.97
CA ILE A 6 -1.30 -10.47 3.67
C ILE A 6 -0.12 -9.58 3.26
N GLY A 7 -0.26 -8.25 3.38
CA GLY A 7 0.84 -7.31 3.09
C GLY A 7 2.05 -7.56 3.98
N LEU A 8 1.84 -7.86 5.27
CA LEU A 8 2.89 -8.17 6.23
C LEU A 8 3.62 -9.46 5.88
N VAL A 9 2.90 -10.50 5.45
CA VAL A 9 3.52 -11.77 5.00
C VAL A 9 4.42 -11.51 3.80
N ILE A 10 3.96 -10.77 2.80
CA ILE A 10 4.77 -10.43 1.61
C ILE A 10 6.01 -9.61 2.01
N ALA A 11 5.83 -8.61 2.88
CA ALA A 11 6.91 -7.78 3.38
C ALA A 11 7.98 -8.59 4.12
N ILE A 12 7.58 -9.49 5.02
CA ILE A 12 8.48 -10.39 5.75
C ILE A 12 9.17 -11.36 4.79
N SER A 13 8.44 -11.95 3.83
CA SER A 13 9.06 -12.81 2.82
C SER A 13 10.11 -12.07 2.00
N GLY A 14 9.84 -10.83 1.59
CA GLY A 14 10.81 -9.99 0.90
C GLY A 14 12.05 -9.69 1.73
N LEU A 15 11.89 -9.36 3.02
CA LEU A 15 13.00 -9.18 3.95
C LEU A 15 13.85 -10.43 4.09
N VAL A 16 13.22 -11.59 4.26
CA VAL A 16 13.94 -12.87 4.35
C VAL A 16 14.71 -13.16 3.07
N VAL A 17 14.08 -12.99 1.91
CA VAL A 17 14.72 -13.22 0.61
C VAL A 17 15.90 -12.27 0.39
N SER A 18 15.79 -11.00 0.79
CA SER A 18 16.87 -10.03 0.58
C SER A 18 18.14 -10.37 1.35
N LEU A 19 18.06 -11.11 2.46
CA LEU A 19 19.24 -11.53 3.24
C LEU A 19 20.12 -12.55 2.50
N PHE A 20 19.58 -13.24 1.49
CA PHE A 20 20.29 -14.27 0.73
C PHE A 20 20.76 -13.78 -0.65
N LEU A 21 20.51 -12.51 -1.00
CA LEU A 21 20.85 -11.94 -2.30
C LEU A 21 22.03 -10.97 -2.15
N ASP A 22 23.05 -11.14 -2.99
CA ASP A 22 24.17 -10.19 -3.08
C ASP A 22 23.72 -8.80 -3.56
N ASN A 23 22.62 -8.75 -4.33
CA ASN A 23 22.03 -7.51 -4.84
C ASN A 23 20.51 -7.49 -4.60
N PRO A 24 20.02 -6.88 -3.51
CA PRO A 24 18.62 -6.89 -3.15
C PRO A 24 17.77 -5.88 -3.94
N ASN A 25 18.33 -5.14 -4.92
CA ASN A 25 17.62 -4.08 -5.64
C ASN A 25 16.34 -4.57 -6.34
N MET A 26 16.32 -5.82 -6.84
CA MET A 26 15.11 -6.40 -7.43
C MET A 26 14.00 -6.57 -6.39
N VAL A 27 14.35 -6.97 -5.17
CA VAL A 27 13.39 -7.13 -4.06
C VAL A 27 12.89 -5.76 -3.60
N VAL A 28 13.79 -4.78 -3.45
CA VAL A 28 13.44 -3.39 -3.12
C VAL A 28 12.45 -2.84 -4.14
N ASN A 29 12.77 -2.87 -5.44
CA ASN A 29 11.89 -2.33 -6.48
C ASN A 29 10.54 -3.05 -6.54
N GLY A 30 10.53 -4.37 -6.34
CA GLY A 30 9.31 -5.16 -6.26
C GLY A 30 8.41 -4.74 -5.10
N LEU A 31 8.95 -4.69 -3.89
CA LEU A 31 8.21 -4.27 -2.69
C LEU A 31 7.77 -2.80 -2.77
N LEU A 32 8.59 -1.93 -3.36
CA LEU A 32 8.23 -0.53 -3.60
C LEU A 32 7.00 -0.42 -4.49
N MET A 33 6.96 -1.14 -5.62
CA MET A 33 5.79 -1.15 -6.50
C MET A 33 4.55 -1.73 -5.81
N VAL A 34 4.70 -2.86 -5.11
CA VAL A 34 3.62 -3.52 -4.36
C VAL A 34 3.14 -2.66 -3.18
N GLY A 35 3.98 -1.78 -2.64
CA GLY A 35 3.60 -0.81 -1.61
C GLY A 35 2.92 0.42 -2.18
N VAL A 36 3.57 1.09 -3.13
CA VAL A 36 3.15 2.40 -3.66
C VAL A 36 1.88 2.28 -4.51
N VAL A 37 1.78 1.31 -5.41
CA VAL A 37 0.63 1.22 -6.33
C VAL A 37 -0.69 1.07 -5.57
N PRO A 38 -0.83 0.14 -4.60
CA PRO A 38 -2.03 0.05 -3.78
C PRO A 38 -2.29 1.31 -2.95
N MET A 39 -1.26 1.97 -2.43
CA MET A 39 -1.43 3.21 -1.65
C MET A 39 -1.93 4.38 -2.51
N VAL A 40 -1.45 4.50 -3.75
CA VAL A 40 -1.98 5.47 -4.73
C VAL A 40 -3.44 5.18 -5.02
N LEU A 41 -3.79 3.91 -5.28
CA LEU A 41 -5.18 3.51 -5.47
C LEU A 41 -6.03 3.81 -4.22
N ALA A 42 -5.50 3.59 -3.02
CA ALA A 42 -6.19 3.93 -1.78
C ALA A 42 -6.48 5.43 -1.68
N ALA A 43 -5.52 6.29 -2.04
CA ALA A 43 -5.71 7.73 -2.07
C ALA A 43 -6.78 8.18 -3.11
N ILE A 44 -6.87 7.47 -4.24
CA ILE A 44 -7.92 7.70 -5.25
C ILE A 44 -9.29 7.30 -4.68
N PHE A 45 -9.40 6.08 -4.13
CA PHE A 45 -10.67 5.56 -3.62
C PHE A 45 -11.20 6.35 -2.41
N SER A 46 -10.32 6.84 -1.54
CA SER A 46 -10.70 7.71 -0.42
C SER A 46 -11.18 9.09 -0.85
N GLY A 47 -10.85 9.53 -2.07
CA GLY A 47 -11.10 10.88 -2.54
C GLY A 47 -10.09 11.91 -2.05
N ALA A 48 -8.96 11.49 -1.44
CA ALA A 48 -7.92 12.39 -0.95
C ALA A 48 -7.29 13.25 -2.06
N LEU A 49 -7.38 12.82 -3.32
CA LEU A 49 -6.88 13.53 -4.50
C LEU A 49 -7.94 14.40 -5.19
N VAL A 50 -9.15 14.50 -4.64
CA VAL A 50 -10.30 15.22 -5.23
C VAL A 50 -10.64 16.45 -4.39
N SER A 51 -11.16 17.51 -5.02
CA SER A 51 -11.57 18.74 -4.31
C SER A 51 -12.68 18.48 -3.30
N GLY A 52 -12.61 19.16 -2.15
CA GLY A 52 -13.55 19.00 -1.03
C GLY A 52 -15.02 19.23 -1.41
N ASP A 53 -15.29 20.12 -2.37
CA ASP A 53 -16.65 20.39 -2.84
C ASP A 53 -17.23 19.22 -3.64
N ARG A 54 -16.41 18.56 -4.46
CA ARG A 54 -16.80 17.35 -5.19
C ARG A 54 -16.99 16.17 -4.26
N VAL A 55 -16.16 16.08 -3.23
CA VAL A 55 -16.27 15.05 -2.18
C VAL A 55 -17.60 15.22 -1.43
N ARG A 56 -17.96 16.43 -1.01
CA ARG A 56 -19.28 16.75 -0.38
C ARG A 56 -20.48 16.44 -1.28
N ALA A 57 -20.38 16.67 -2.59
CA ALA A 57 -21.44 16.32 -3.53
C ALA A 57 -21.58 14.79 -3.77
N ASN A 58 -20.46 14.04 -3.69
CA ASN A 58 -20.43 12.59 -3.87
C ASN A 58 -20.88 11.78 -2.64
N TYR A 59 -21.07 12.42 -1.47
CA TYR A 59 -21.63 11.76 -0.27
C TYR A 59 -23.14 11.49 -0.34
N SER A 60 -23.76 11.72 -1.49
CA SER A 60 -25.19 11.48 -1.72
C SER A 60 -25.56 10.00 -1.64
N ASP A 61 -24.62 9.07 -1.89
CA ASP A 61 -24.80 7.63 -1.70
C ASP A 61 -23.85 7.09 -0.60
N GLU A 62 -24.43 6.83 0.57
CA GLU A 62 -23.71 6.31 1.74
C GLU A 62 -23.17 4.89 1.53
N GLN A 63 -23.81 4.07 0.68
CA GLN A 63 -23.36 2.71 0.40
C GLN A 63 -22.11 2.71 -0.49
N ASP A 64 -22.13 3.50 -1.58
CA ASP A 64 -20.95 3.67 -2.44
C ASP A 64 -19.77 4.23 -1.63
N PHE A 65 -20.01 5.27 -0.82
CA PHE A 65 -18.97 5.84 0.03
C PHE A 65 -18.33 4.80 0.96
N ARG A 66 -19.15 3.99 1.66
CA ARG A 66 -18.64 2.93 2.55
C ARG A 66 -17.85 1.88 1.77
N GLN A 67 -18.31 1.48 0.59
CA GLN A 67 -17.62 0.49 -0.24
C GLN A 67 -16.25 1.02 -0.71
N ARG A 68 -16.20 2.24 -1.23
CA ARG A 68 -14.96 2.90 -1.65
C ARG A 68 -13.99 3.06 -0.49
N MET A 69 -14.48 3.47 0.68
CA MET A 69 -13.64 3.61 1.87
C MET A 69 -13.09 2.25 2.35
N ARG A 70 -13.88 1.18 2.25
CA ARG A 70 -13.42 -0.18 2.53
C ARG A 70 -12.30 -0.61 1.57
N TRP A 71 -12.44 -0.35 0.28
CA TRP A 71 -11.38 -0.61 -0.70
C TRP A 71 -10.12 0.19 -0.40
N SER A 72 -10.27 1.50 -0.17
CA SER A 72 -9.17 2.39 0.22
C SER A 72 -8.41 1.84 1.43
N THR A 73 -9.13 1.54 2.51
CA THR A 73 -8.54 1.05 3.76
C THR A 73 -7.80 -0.27 3.54
N ASN A 74 -8.39 -1.21 2.79
CA ASN A 74 -7.76 -2.49 2.52
C ASN A 74 -6.49 -2.36 1.68
N LEU A 75 -6.50 -1.49 0.66
CA LEU A 75 -5.34 -1.23 -0.21
C LEU A 75 -4.21 -0.53 0.56
N PHE A 76 -4.55 0.46 1.38
CA PHE A 76 -3.58 1.16 2.24
C PHE A 76 -2.92 0.18 3.24
N LEU A 77 -3.74 -0.60 3.94
CA LEU A 77 -3.26 -1.59 4.91
C LEU A 77 -2.41 -2.68 4.26
N PHE A 78 -2.68 -3.05 3.00
CA PHE A 78 -1.86 -3.99 2.25
C PHE A 78 -0.53 -3.36 1.81
N GLY A 79 -0.56 -2.12 1.31
CA GLY A 79 0.62 -1.46 0.76
C GLY A 79 1.63 -1.00 1.82
N ILE A 80 1.15 -0.51 2.97
CA ILE A 80 2.02 0.09 3.99
C ILE A 80 3.16 -0.83 4.50
N PRO A 81 2.94 -2.12 4.87
CA PRO A 81 4.06 -2.97 5.29
C PRO A 81 5.07 -3.23 4.16
N ASN A 82 4.63 -3.33 2.90
CA ASN A 82 5.50 -3.56 1.76
C ASN A 82 6.39 -2.34 1.46
N LEU A 83 5.81 -1.14 1.51
CA LEU A 83 6.56 0.11 1.36
C LEU A 83 7.62 0.24 2.47
N LEU A 84 7.23 -0.03 3.72
CA LEU A 84 8.16 0.03 4.86
C LEU A 84 9.29 -0.99 4.73
N ALA A 85 8.99 -2.23 4.30
CA ALA A 85 10.02 -3.25 4.06
C ALA A 85 10.99 -2.84 2.93
N SER A 86 10.48 -2.28 1.83
CA SER A 86 11.32 -1.74 0.75
C SER A 86 12.28 -0.68 1.27
N LEU A 87 11.79 0.27 2.07
CA LEU A 87 12.61 1.34 2.63
C LEU A 87 13.65 0.80 3.62
N ALA A 88 13.27 -0.19 4.44
CA ALA A 88 14.18 -0.84 5.38
C ALA A 88 15.32 -1.56 4.66
N ILE A 89 15.02 -2.38 3.63
CA ILE A 89 16.05 -3.09 2.85
C ILE A 89 16.97 -2.09 2.15
N TYR A 90 16.40 -1.05 1.53
CA TYR A 90 17.19 -0.01 0.87
C TYR A 90 18.14 0.71 1.84
N SER A 91 17.68 1.02 3.06
CA SER A 91 18.50 1.73 4.05
C SER A 91 19.62 0.86 4.64
N ILE A 92 19.51 -0.46 4.57
CA ILE A 92 20.53 -1.41 5.07
C ILE A 92 21.57 -1.72 3.99
N ASN A 93 21.18 -1.72 2.71
CA ASN A 93 22.02 -2.22 1.60
C ASN A 93 22.42 -1.15 0.58
N GLY A 94 21.92 0.08 0.69
CA GLY A 94 22.27 1.23 -0.15
C GLY A 94 23.28 2.13 0.52
#